data_AF-A0A935RNT1-F1
#
_entry.id   AF-A0A935RNT1-F1
#
_cell.length_a   1.000
_cell.length_b   1.000
_cell.length_c   1.000
_cell.angle_alpha   90.00
_cell.angle_beta   90.00
_cell.angle_gamma   90.00
#
_symmetry.space_group_name_H-M   'P 1'
#
loop_
_entity.id
_entity.type
_entity.pdbx_description
1 polymer ?
#
loop_
_entity_poly.entity_id
_entity_poly.type
_entity_poly.pdbx_seq_one_letter_code
_entity_poly.pdbx_strand_id
1 'polypeptide(L)'
;MEVLQSEAWNSAPPEATELIERGRETNKLRNCVEQNFAVNVFESDPAEQIDYIEAKLNGFRKYFAFFDSKYRSIKKQWNSVRLESFNGSLLDQAREMKFVSYYLGSRSSLLSRENLATQLFGDIWQGETSNWEQLEQYIQWVLEFRQIYVERGLSQQAISTASHAHPDVSFIQSLRQESLEIQRLLQQLSMAVGWNESYFNRREVTAIRDRVSEIIENLSLAQRWAAFESGRQKIEESFANEILNWVWSGRIKIEDLSRTFQRSFYQKWLSLVVEDRTVLKEFNSVGHEQCIKEFRELDKKILQQNRSNLIGDLRGGLQAALRTPDIQKQMLDLRSQLNRQRGILPLRTLMRKCFDVIKAIKPCFMMSPQTVAQLLDADLSKFDLILFDEASQLPTEDAIGAIIRGKQLVVVGDPKQLPPTNFFAVANGQVNFERDEDGEPIFQESESILEEVQSSGVPSSRLKWHYRSSNESLITFSNVSFYDSDLFTFPSNETDAYKTGLQFEFVHDGLYEGKGLNAIEARTVADAVVKHFQTNPNETLGVGTFNLRQQIAIQDELELRRRNDVSLEPFLIAVSTSHFL
;
A
#
# COMPACT_ATOMS: atom_id res chain seq x y z
N MET A 1 66.93 12.64 16.60
CA MET A 1 66.09 13.20 15.51
C MET A 1 66.33 12.50 14.18
N GLU A 2 67.58 12.28 13.76
CA GLU A 2 67.92 11.60 12.49
C GLU A 2 67.32 10.18 12.36
N VAL A 3 67.36 9.39 13.44
CA VAL A 3 66.73 8.05 13.51
C VAL A 3 65.23 8.09 13.19
N LEU A 4 64.50 9.04 13.77
CA LEU A 4 63.04 9.18 13.61
C LEU A 4 62.63 9.73 12.23
N GLN A 5 63.55 10.39 11.52
CA GLN A 5 63.31 10.90 10.17
C GLN A 5 63.61 9.85 9.09
N SER A 6 64.53 8.93 9.37
CA SER A 6 64.98 7.92 8.43
C SER A 6 63.88 6.90 8.08
N GLU A 7 63.70 6.65 6.78
CA GLU A 7 62.80 5.59 6.28
C GLU A 7 63.31 4.18 6.59
N ALA A 8 64.61 4.02 6.87
CA ALA A 8 65.20 2.73 7.23
C ALA A 8 64.59 2.14 8.51
N TRP A 9 64.01 2.99 9.36
CA TRP A 9 63.34 2.61 10.61
C TRP A 9 61.83 2.38 10.44
N ASN A 10 61.31 2.25 9.21
CA ASN A 10 59.96 1.73 8.99
C ASN A 10 59.87 0.21 9.29
N SER A 11 61.02 -0.46 9.35
CA SER A 11 61.19 -1.85 9.76
C SER A 11 62.43 -1.96 10.65
N ALA A 12 62.55 -3.02 11.47
CA ALA A 12 63.72 -3.22 12.32
C ALA A 12 65.00 -3.27 11.45
N PRO A 13 65.96 -2.33 11.63
CA PRO A 13 67.20 -2.36 10.86
C PRO A 13 67.99 -3.62 11.23
N PRO A 14 68.39 -4.45 10.27
CA PRO A 14 69.12 -5.68 10.56
C PRO A 14 70.45 -5.41 11.26
N GLU A 15 71.07 -4.25 11.01
CA GLU A 15 72.31 -3.84 11.67
C GLU A 15 72.10 -3.52 13.16
N ALA A 16 70.92 -3.01 13.53
CA ALA A 16 70.59 -2.66 14.92
C ALA A 16 70.32 -3.93 15.75
N THR A 17 69.60 -4.90 15.21
CA THR A 17 69.31 -6.17 15.87
C THR A 17 70.57 -7.03 15.99
N GLU A 18 71.39 -7.11 14.93
CA GLU A 18 72.66 -7.85 14.95
C GLU A 18 73.64 -7.28 16.02
N LEU A 19 73.66 -5.96 16.22
CA LEU A 19 74.45 -5.33 17.28
C LEU A 19 74.01 -5.74 18.69
N ILE A 20 72.71 -5.81 18.94
CA ILE A 20 72.17 -6.25 20.24
C ILE A 20 72.48 -7.73 20.49
N GLU A 21 72.31 -8.59 19.48
CA GLU A 21 72.61 -10.02 19.58
C GLU A 21 74.10 -10.25 19.89
N ARG A 22 75.01 -9.63 19.13
CA ARG A 22 76.47 -9.72 19.37
C ARG A 22 76.87 -9.13 20.72
N GLY A 23 76.20 -8.06 21.15
CA GLY A 23 76.35 -7.48 22.48
C GLY A 23 76.03 -8.47 23.59
N ARG A 24 74.87 -9.14 23.48
CA ARG A 24 74.43 -10.19 24.41
C ARG A 24 75.36 -11.39 24.41
N GLU A 25 75.83 -11.83 23.24
CA GLU A 25 76.82 -12.91 23.13
C GLU A 25 78.14 -12.55 23.80
N THR A 26 78.63 -11.33 23.59
CA THR A 26 79.86 -10.83 24.22
C THR A 26 79.71 -10.78 25.74
N ASN A 27 78.56 -10.33 26.25
CA ASN A 27 78.29 -10.30 27.68
C ASN A 27 78.15 -11.71 28.29
N LYS A 28 77.54 -12.66 27.56
CA LYS A 28 77.51 -14.09 27.95
C LYS A 28 78.92 -14.66 28.03
N LEU A 29 79.75 -14.43 27.01
CA LEU A 29 81.15 -14.89 26.97
C LEU A 29 81.96 -14.28 28.11
N ARG A 30 81.77 -12.99 28.40
CA ARG A 30 82.39 -12.32 29.54
C ARG A 30 82.04 -12.99 30.86
N ASN A 31 80.75 -13.22 31.12
CA ASN A 31 80.29 -13.88 32.33
C ASN A 31 80.86 -15.30 32.46
N CYS A 32 80.94 -16.06 31.36
CA CYS A 32 81.57 -17.39 31.37
C CYS A 32 83.08 -17.32 31.69
N VAL A 33 83.79 -16.30 31.20
CA VAL A 33 85.21 -16.11 31.52
C VAL A 33 85.39 -15.66 32.98
N GLU A 34 84.61 -14.71 33.46
CA GLU A 34 84.69 -14.20 34.84
C GLU A 34 84.35 -15.27 35.91
N GLN A 35 83.66 -16.37 35.55
CA GLN A 35 83.42 -17.50 36.45
C GLN A 35 84.69 -18.29 36.80
N ASN A 36 85.66 -18.36 35.88
CA ASN A 36 86.81 -19.25 35.97
C ASN A 36 88.16 -18.50 36.00
N PHE A 37 88.15 -17.19 35.70
CA PHE A 37 89.34 -16.38 35.51
C PHE A 37 89.28 -15.04 36.26
N ALA A 38 90.43 -14.53 36.67
CA ALA A 38 90.59 -13.19 37.18
C ALA A 38 90.58 -12.16 36.04
N VAL A 39 90.20 -10.92 36.34
CA VAL A 39 89.97 -9.82 35.37
C VAL A 39 91.22 -9.52 34.50
N ASN A 40 92.42 -9.85 34.98
CA ASN A 40 93.67 -9.68 34.22
C ASN A 40 93.85 -10.67 33.06
N VAL A 41 92.97 -11.67 32.89
CA VAL A 41 93.04 -12.64 31.78
C VAL A 41 92.83 -12.00 30.40
N PHE A 42 92.24 -10.81 30.35
CA PHE A 42 91.88 -10.11 29.10
C PHE A 42 93.03 -9.33 28.46
N GLU A 43 94.24 -9.35 29.03
CA GLU A 43 95.37 -8.54 28.58
C GLU A 43 96.18 -9.13 27.41
N SER A 44 96.04 -10.43 27.13
CA SER A 44 96.77 -11.08 26.03
C SER A 44 95.96 -12.21 25.40
N ASP A 45 95.86 -12.25 24.06
CA ASP A 45 95.14 -13.30 23.34
C ASP A 45 95.85 -14.67 23.50
N PRO A 46 95.19 -15.68 24.10
CA PRO A 46 95.79 -16.98 24.31
C PRO A 46 95.79 -17.89 23.07
N ALA A 47 95.29 -17.45 21.91
CA ALA A 47 95.16 -18.27 20.70
C ALA A 47 96.44 -19.09 20.37
N GLU A 48 97.60 -18.45 20.27
CA GLU A 48 98.87 -19.15 19.99
C GLU A 48 99.28 -20.12 21.10
N GLN A 49 98.89 -19.82 22.35
CA GLN A 49 99.19 -20.66 23.52
C GLN A 49 98.27 -21.90 23.57
N ILE A 50 97.01 -21.74 23.18
CA ILE A 50 96.02 -22.82 23.02
C ILE A 50 96.49 -23.79 21.94
N ASP A 51 96.83 -23.29 20.75
CA ASP A 51 97.28 -24.12 19.63
C ASP A 51 98.55 -24.92 19.99
N TYR A 52 99.49 -24.27 20.69
CA TYR A 52 100.69 -24.93 21.18
C TYR A 52 100.40 -26.05 22.20
N ILE A 53 99.44 -25.86 23.11
CA ILE A 53 99.07 -26.86 24.12
C ILE A 53 98.27 -28.02 23.51
N GLU A 54 97.31 -27.75 22.63
CA GLU A 54 96.50 -28.77 21.97
C GLU A 54 97.34 -29.65 21.03
N ALA A 55 98.21 -29.04 20.22
CA ALA A 55 99.13 -29.79 19.35
C ALA A 55 100.08 -30.69 20.14
N LYS A 56 100.50 -30.25 21.33
CA LYS A 56 101.45 -30.97 22.18
C LYS A 56 100.83 -32.08 23.01
N LEU A 57 99.60 -31.91 23.49
CA LEU A 57 98.88 -32.89 24.30
C LEU A 57 98.16 -33.97 23.46
N ASN A 58 97.91 -33.69 22.17
CA ASN A 58 97.33 -34.66 21.22
C ASN A 58 98.38 -35.52 20.47
N GLY A 59 99.68 -35.24 20.62
CA GLY A 59 100.77 -35.99 19.95
C GLY A 59 101.40 -37.13 20.79
N PHE A 60 102.14 -38.03 20.14
CA PHE A 60 102.81 -39.22 20.72
C PHE A 60 103.83 -38.89 21.85
N ARG A 61 104.20 -37.61 22.05
CA ARG A 61 105.17 -37.11 23.04
C ARG A 61 104.55 -36.57 24.35
N LYS A 62 103.30 -36.91 24.66
CA LYS A 62 102.57 -36.46 25.87
C LYS A 62 103.36 -36.67 27.18
N TYR A 63 104.11 -37.77 27.29
CA TYR A 63 104.86 -38.14 28.50
C TYR A 63 106.07 -37.26 28.82
N PHE A 64 106.58 -36.47 27.86
CA PHE A 64 107.75 -35.59 28.07
C PHE A 64 107.39 -34.10 28.19
N ALA A 65 106.09 -33.75 28.19
CA ALA A 65 105.64 -32.36 28.18
C ALA A 65 106.13 -31.54 29.40
N PHE A 66 106.37 -32.18 30.55
CA PHE A 66 106.88 -31.54 31.77
C PHE A 66 108.30 -30.96 31.63
N PHE A 67 109.15 -31.48 30.73
CA PHE A 67 110.52 -31.00 30.58
C PHE A 67 110.64 -29.71 29.75
N ASP A 68 109.62 -29.35 28.99
CA ASP A 68 109.66 -28.16 28.14
C ASP A 68 109.46 -26.86 28.95
N SER A 69 110.36 -25.91 28.75
CA SER A 69 110.34 -24.60 29.41
C SER A 69 109.12 -23.76 29.00
N LYS A 70 108.72 -23.79 27.71
CA LYS A 70 107.57 -23.05 27.18
C LYS A 70 106.25 -23.60 27.75
N TYR A 71 106.15 -24.93 27.88
CA TYR A 71 104.98 -25.58 28.50
C TYR A 71 104.81 -25.23 29.99
N ARG A 72 105.92 -25.21 30.76
CA ARG A 72 105.91 -24.81 32.17
C ARG A 72 105.61 -23.32 32.35
N SER A 73 106.12 -22.48 31.45
CA SER A 73 105.84 -21.03 31.43
C SER A 73 104.35 -20.76 31.21
N ILE A 74 103.72 -21.38 30.20
CA ILE A 74 102.30 -21.20 29.92
C ILE A 74 101.44 -21.74 31.07
N LYS A 75 101.75 -22.92 31.62
CA LYS A 75 101.05 -23.46 32.80
C LYS A 75 101.11 -22.51 34.00
N LYS A 76 102.26 -21.90 34.26
CA LYS A 76 102.43 -20.94 35.36
C LYS A 76 101.62 -19.65 35.10
N GLN A 77 101.65 -19.14 33.86
CA GLN A 77 100.90 -17.95 33.46
C GLN A 77 99.38 -18.19 33.56
N TRP A 78 98.87 -19.29 33.01
CA TRP A 78 97.44 -19.62 33.06
C TRP A 78 96.93 -19.87 34.48
N ASN A 79 97.75 -20.49 35.34
CA ASN A 79 97.39 -20.64 36.75
C ASN A 79 97.36 -19.30 37.51
N SER A 80 98.15 -18.30 37.10
CA SER A 80 98.19 -16.99 37.77
C SER A 80 96.99 -16.08 37.50
N VAL A 81 96.25 -16.35 36.44
CA VAL A 81 95.07 -15.58 36.00
C VAL A 81 93.75 -16.31 36.30
N ARG A 82 93.77 -17.39 37.09
CA ARG A 82 92.59 -18.20 37.42
C ARG A 82 92.15 -18.02 38.86
N LEU A 83 90.85 -18.22 39.08
CA LEU A 83 90.26 -18.24 40.42
C LEU A 83 90.59 -19.58 41.12
N GLU A 84 90.70 -19.55 42.45
CA GLU A 84 91.06 -20.72 43.28
C GLU A 84 90.07 -21.89 43.17
N SER A 85 88.86 -21.63 42.67
CA SER A 85 87.78 -22.61 42.49
C SER A 85 87.99 -23.59 41.32
N PHE A 86 88.94 -23.34 40.42
CA PHE A 86 89.11 -24.13 39.20
C PHE A 86 90.13 -25.29 39.37
N ASN A 87 89.65 -26.54 39.32
CA ASN A 87 90.46 -27.75 39.32
C ASN A 87 90.28 -28.56 38.02
N GLY A 88 91.05 -28.21 36.97
CA GLY A 88 91.00 -28.88 35.67
C GLY A 88 92.39 -29.28 35.14
N SER A 89 92.44 -30.25 34.24
CA SER A 89 93.68 -30.61 33.55
C SER A 89 94.14 -29.47 32.62
N LEU A 90 95.40 -29.46 32.19
CA LEU A 90 95.87 -28.40 31.26
C LEU A 90 95.13 -28.40 29.91
N LEU A 91 94.55 -29.54 29.52
CA LEU A 91 93.71 -29.65 28.32
C LEU A 91 92.34 -29.00 28.56
N ASP A 92 91.76 -29.19 29.74
CA ASP A 92 90.54 -28.49 30.16
C ASP A 92 90.82 -26.99 30.25
N GLN A 93 92.02 -26.60 30.72
CA GLN A 93 92.43 -25.20 30.71
C GLN A 93 92.51 -24.61 29.30
N ALA A 94 93.00 -25.36 28.31
CA ALA A 94 93.07 -24.90 26.92
C ALA A 94 91.68 -24.72 26.30
N ARG A 95 90.75 -25.64 26.59
CA ARG A 95 89.35 -25.51 26.16
C ARG A 95 88.68 -24.29 26.78
N GLU A 96 88.92 -24.02 28.06
CA GLU A 96 88.38 -22.84 28.73
C GLU A 96 89.02 -21.53 28.22
N MET A 97 90.32 -21.55 27.89
CA MET A 97 91.00 -20.39 27.28
C MET A 97 90.46 -20.05 25.88
N LYS A 98 89.82 -20.99 25.18
CA LYS A 98 89.10 -20.67 23.93
C LYS A 98 87.96 -19.68 24.19
N PHE A 99 87.28 -19.72 25.34
CA PHE A 99 86.27 -18.72 25.69
C PHE A 99 86.86 -17.32 25.85
N VAL A 100 88.09 -17.21 26.38
CA VAL A 100 88.81 -15.93 26.45
C VAL A 100 89.11 -15.39 25.05
N SER A 101 89.60 -16.24 24.15
CA SER A 101 89.87 -15.86 22.75
C SER A 101 88.57 -15.48 22.01
N TYR A 102 87.48 -16.24 22.19
CA TYR A 102 86.16 -15.90 21.65
C TYR A 102 85.62 -14.58 22.19
N TYR A 103 85.79 -14.31 23.49
CA TYR A 103 85.41 -13.03 24.09
C TYR A 103 86.21 -11.87 23.51
N LEU A 104 87.55 -11.98 23.40
CA LEU A 104 88.40 -10.94 22.81
C LEU A 104 88.07 -10.71 21.32
N GLY A 105 87.77 -11.77 20.57
CA GLY A 105 87.27 -11.69 19.20
C GLY A 105 85.93 -10.95 19.10
N SER A 106 84.95 -11.31 19.93
CA SER A 106 83.64 -10.66 19.96
C SER A 106 83.73 -9.18 20.39
N ARG A 107 84.59 -8.88 21.39
CA ARG A 107 84.86 -7.52 21.89
C ARG A 107 85.48 -6.64 20.81
N SER A 108 86.48 -7.14 20.07
CA SER A 108 87.06 -6.40 18.95
C SER A 108 86.06 -6.17 17.81
N SER A 109 85.16 -7.12 17.56
CA SER A 109 84.06 -6.95 16.61
C SER A 109 83.07 -5.86 17.04
N LEU A 110 82.75 -5.73 18.33
CA LEU A 110 81.88 -4.65 18.82
C LEU A 110 82.57 -3.29 18.71
N LEU A 111 83.85 -3.20 19.08
CA LEU A 111 84.64 -1.96 18.99
C LEU A 111 84.76 -1.46 17.54
N SER A 112 84.96 -2.35 16.57
CA SER A 112 85.01 -1.96 15.16
C SER A 112 83.69 -1.40 14.61
N ARG A 113 82.56 -1.62 15.31
CA ARG A 113 81.22 -1.12 14.94
C ARG A 113 80.73 0.02 15.84
N GLU A 114 81.60 0.59 16.67
CA GLU A 114 81.24 1.63 17.64
C GLU A 114 80.64 2.89 16.98
N ASN A 115 81.18 3.32 15.84
CA ASN A 115 80.62 4.45 15.08
C ASN A 115 79.19 4.18 14.59
N LEU A 116 78.90 2.96 14.13
CA LEU A 116 77.58 2.56 13.65
C LEU A 116 76.60 2.48 14.82
N ALA A 117 77.03 1.93 15.96
CA ALA A 117 76.20 1.84 17.15
C ALA A 117 75.82 3.22 17.71
N THR A 118 76.76 4.16 17.74
CA THR A 118 76.50 5.55 18.16
C THR A 118 75.53 6.26 17.21
N GLN A 119 75.57 5.98 15.90
CA GLN A 119 74.59 6.53 14.94
C GLN A 119 73.18 5.99 15.16
N LEU A 120 73.04 4.70 15.49
CA LEU A 120 71.73 4.06 15.65
C LEU A 120 71.08 4.33 17.01
N PHE A 121 71.87 4.36 18.08
CA PHE A 121 71.36 4.42 19.47
C PHE A 121 71.71 5.72 20.20
N GLY A 122 72.55 6.57 19.63
CA GLY A 122 72.96 7.85 20.22
C GLY A 122 73.54 7.69 21.62
N ASP A 123 73.09 8.55 22.54
CA ASP A 123 73.54 8.60 23.93
C ASP A 123 73.17 7.37 24.78
N ILE A 124 72.27 6.51 24.28
CA ILE A 124 71.86 5.27 24.97
C ILE A 124 72.94 4.17 24.80
N TRP A 125 73.81 4.30 23.80
CA TRP A 125 74.94 3.39 23.61
C TRP A 125 76.07 3.67 24.62
N GLN A 126 76.44 2.67 25.41
CA GLN A 126 77.53 2.73 26.39
C GLN A 126 78.60 1.66 26.13
N GLY A 127 78.81 1.29 24.86
CA GLY A 127 79.76 0.25 24.47
C GLY A 127 79.40 -1.12 25.06
N GLU A 128 80.40 -1.85 25.55
CA GLU A 128 80.25 -3.20 26.10
C GLU A 128 79.33 -3.24 27.35
N THR A 129 79.21 -2.13 28.08
CA THR A 129 78.37 -2.00 29.28
C THR A 129 76.94 -1.54 28.99
N SER A 130 76.55 -1.46 27.72
CA SER A 130 75.19 -1.05 27.33
C SER A 130 74.12 -1.95 27.93
N ASN A 131 72.99 -1.34 28.31
CA ASN A 131 71.80 -2.11 28.69
C ASN A 131 71.08 -2.59 27.43
N TRP A 132 71.32 -3.86 27.06
CA TRP A 132 70.77 -4.49 25.86
C TRP A 132 69.24 -4.52 25.81
N GLU A 133 68.57 -4.58 26.97
CA GLU A 133 67.10 -4.56 27.05
C GLU A 133 66.54 -3.16 26.79
N GLN A 134 67.23 -2.12 27.28
CA GLN A 134 66.88 -0.72 27.00
C GLN A 134 67.07 -0.37 25.51
N LEU A 135 68.10 -0.89 24.85
CA LEU A 135 68.31 -0.71 23.41
C LEU A 135 67.21 -1.41 22.58
N GLU A 136 66.76 -2.60 23.01
CA GLU A 136 65.65 -3.31 22.36
C GLU A 136 64.31 -2.57 22.52
N GLN A 137 64.02 -2.05 23.73
CA GLN A 137 62.84 -1.21 23.98
C GLN A 137 62.87 0.08 23.14
N TYR A 138 64.06 0.67 22.95
CA TYR A 138 64.22 1.82 22.07
C TYR A 138 63.87 1.48 20.62
N ILE A 139 64.37 0.37 20.08
CA ILE A 139 64.00 -0.10 18.73
C ILE A 139 62.49 -0.25 18.61
N GLN A 140 61.87 -0.96 19.56
CA GLN A 140 60.43 -1.21 19.54
C GLN A 140 59.62 0.09 19.54
N TRP A 141 59.98 1.04 20.40
CA TRP A 141 59.33 2.34 20.46
C TRP A 141 59.48 3.14 19.15
N VAL A 142 60.67 3.16 18.55
CA VAL A 142 60.90 3.82 17.25
C VAL A 142 60.02 3.21 16.16
N LEU A 143 59.92 1.89 16.11
CA LEU A 143 59.10 1.17 15.13
C LEU A 143 57.61 1.48 15.29
N GLU A 144 57.10 1.41 16.52
CA GLU A 144 55.69 1.74 16.82
C GLU A 144 55.36 3.18 16.45
N PHE A 145 56.24 4.12 16.79
CA PHE A 145 56.07 5.52 16.43
C PHE A 145 56.08 5.73 14.91
N ARG A 146 57.05 5.13 14.19
CA ARG A 146 57.17 5.25 12.73
C ARG A 146 55.97 4.64 12.02
N GLN A 147 55.47 3.51 12.49
CA GLN A 147 54.25 2.91 11.94
C GLN A 147 53.07 3.87 12.05
N ILE A 148 52.83 4.45 13.23
CA ILE A 148 51.75 5.42 13.45
C ILE A 148 51.97 6.67 12.59
N TYR A 149 53.22 7.17 12.49
CA TYR A 149 53.56 8.34 11.69
C TYR A 149 53.20 8.17 10.21
N VAL A 150 53.53 7.00 9.63
CA VAL A 150 53.24 6.68 8.22
C VAL A 150 51.75 6.41 8.00
N GLU A 151 51.13 5.56 8.83
CA GLU A 151 49.72 5.18 8.68
C GLU A 151 48.76 6.36 8.85
N ARG A 152 49.07 7.29 9.76
CA ARG A 152 48.22 8.44 10.09
C ARG A 152 48.64 9.73 9.41
N GLY A 153 49.73 9.73 8.64
CA GLY A 153 50.24 10.92 7.94
C GLY A 153 50.56 12.07 8.90
N LEU A 154 51.25 11.78 10.01
CA LEU A 154 51.56 12.79 11.03
C LEU A 154 52.53 13.86 10.48
N SER A 155 52.42 15.09 11.01
CA SER A 155 53.25 16.21 10.57
C SER A 155 54.66 16.16 11.18
N GLN A 156 55.61 16.91 10.61
CA GLN A 156 56.98 17.00 11.16
C GLN A 156 57.04 17.50 12.63
N GLN A 157 55.99 18.18 13.12
CA GLN A 157 55.88 18.55 14.53
C GLN A 157 55.82 17.32 15.45
N ALA A 158 55.25 16.20 14.98
CA ALA A 158 55.21 14.96 15.74
C ALA A 158 56.63 14.38 15.95
N ILE A 159 57.48 14.43 14.91
CA ILE A 159 58.90 14.00 15.00
C ILE A 159 59.66 14.92 15.96
N SER A 160 59.45 16.24 15.85
CA SER A 160 60.08 17.20 16.77
C SER A 160 59.71 16.91 18.22
N THR A 161 58.42 16.68 18.49
CA THR A 161 57.92 16.39 19.83
C THR A 161 58.50 15.08 20.35
N ALA A 162 58.42 13.99 19.58
CA ALA A 162 58.95 12.66 19.95
C ALA A 162 60.47 12.62 20.12
N SER A 163 61.21 13.60 19.59
CA SER A 163 62.68 13.68 19.75
C SER A 163 63.12 14.13 21.14
N HIS A 164 62.21 14.58 22.01
CA HIS A 164 62.51 14.99 23.38
C HIS A 164 62.29 13.81 24.34
N ALA A 165 63.17 13.64 25.33
CA ALA A 165 63.07 12.55 26.33
C ALA A 165 61.77 12.60 27.16
N HIS A 166 61.24 13.81 27.38
CA HIS A 166 59.97 14.06 28.06
C HIS A 166 59.14 15.03 27.21
N PRO A 167 58.41 14.54 26.18
CA PRO A 167 57.59 15.41 25.35
C PRO A 167 56.43 15.96 26.17
N ASP A 168 56.19 17.27 26.07
CA ASP A 168 54.99 17.87 26.64
C ASP A 168 53.77 17.49 25.80
N VAL A 169 53.02 16.50 26.28
CA VAL A 169 51.78 16.01 25.67
C VAL A 169 50.53 16.53 26.39
N SER A 170 50.68 17.51 27.30
CA SER A 170 49.57 18.05 28.09
C SER A 170 48.44 18.59 27.22
N PHE A 171 48.77 19.26 26.10
CA PHE A 171 47.81 19.72 25.11
C PHE A 171 47.01 18.58 24.44
N ILE A 172 47.67 17.47 24.09
CA ILE A 172 46.99 16.31 23.49
C ILE A 172 46.10 15.63 24.54
N GLN A 173 46.55 15.59 25.80
CA GLN A 173 45.74 15.08 26.91
C GLN A 173 44.52 15.96 27.16
N SER A 174 44.65 17.29 27.11
CA SER A 174 43.51 18.21 27.25
C SER A 174 42.53 18.04 26.09
N LEU A 175 43.01 17.99 24.85
CA LEU A 175 42.17 17.74 23.67
C LEU A 175 41.43 16.39 23.77
N ARG A 176 42.09 15.35 24.27
CA ARG A 176 41.45 14.05 24.50
C ARG A 176 40.34 14.16 25.53
N GLN A 177 40.59 14.83 26.65
CA GLN A 177 39.56 15.05 27.68
C GLN A 177 38.37 15.86 27.15
N GLU A 178 38.64 16.97 26.43
CA GLU A 178 37.60 17.78 25.80
C GLU A 178 36.79 16.98 24.78
N SER A 179 37.45 16.15 23.95
CA SER A 179 36.75 15.33 22.95
C SER A 179 35.83 14.27 23.59
N LEU A 180 36.23 13.67 24.70
CA LEU A 180 35.39 12.74 25.47
C LEU A 180 34.18 13.46 26.07
N GLU A 181 34.37 14.66 26.59
CA GLU A 181 33.26 15.46 27.13
C GLU A 181 32.28 15.87 26.02
N ILE A 182 32.77 16.31 24.86
CA ILE A 182 31.95 16.63 23.69
C ILE A 182 31.16 15.40 23.24
N GLN A 183 31.79 14.23 23.14
CA GLN A 183 31.10 12.99 22.78
C GLN A 183 29.96 12.67 23.74
N ARG A 184 30.19 12.81 25.05
CA ARG A 184 29.16 12.63 26.07
C ARG A 184 27.99 13.61 25.89
N LEU A 185 28.28 14.90 25.66
CA LEU A 185 27.25 15.92 25.45
C LEU A 185 26.45 15.67 24.17
N LEU A 186 27.11 15.26 23.08
CA LEU A 186 26.44 14.92 21.81
C LEU A 186 25.55 13.67 21.96
N GLN A 187 25.95 12.69 22.77
CA GLN A 187 25.12 11.53 23.08
C GLN A 187 23.87 11.93 23.88
N GLN A 188 24.04 12.77 24.90
CA GLN A 188 22.92 13.32 25.67
C GLN A 188 21.95 14.12 24.78
N LEU A 189 22.47 14.96 23.89
CA LEU A 189 21.67 15.70 22.93
C LEU A 189 20.91 14.77 21.98
N SER A 190 21.59 13.75 21.45
CA SER A 190 20.96 12.77 20.54
C SER A 190 19.81 12.04 21.24
N MET A 191 20.01 11.63 22.50
CA MET A 191 18.99 10.99 23.30
C MET A 191 17.81 11.93 23.61
N ALA A 192 18.09 13.19 23.97
CA ALA A 192 17.05 14.18 24.25
C ALA A 192 16.20 14.54 23.02
N VAL A 193 16.81 14.53 21.83
CA VAL A 193 16.14 14.84 20.56
C VAL A 193 15.53 13.59 19.91
N GLY A 194 15.93 12.38 20.30
CA GLY A 194 15.46 11.12 19.70
C GLY A 194 16.20 10.74 18.41
N TRP A 195 17.45 11.18 18.24
CA TRP A 195 18.30 10.80 17.11
C TRP A 195 19.03 9.49 17.36
N ASN A 196 19.37 8.80 16.28
CA ASN A 196 20.24 7.61 16.33
C ASN A 196 21.63 8.00 16.87
N GLU A 197 22.21 7.18 17.75
CA GLU A 197 23.55 7.38 18.34
C GLU A 197 24.65 7.62 17.30
N SER A 198 24.50 7.10 16.08
CA SER A 198 25.49 7.29 15.01
C SER A 198 25.34 8.61 14.23
N TYR A 199 24.34 9.45 14.53
CA TYR A 199 23.99 10.63 13.71
C TYR A 199 25.15 11.62 13.56
N PHE A 200 25.91 11.83 14.64
CA PHE A 200 27.04 12.75 14.67
C PHE A 200 28.39 12.10 14.37
N ASN A 201 28.53 10.78 14.57
CA ASN A 201 29.82 10.07 14.53
C ASN A 201 30.52 10.09 13.17
N ARG A 202 29.83 10.49 12.09
CA ARG A 202 30.36 10.52 10.72
C ARG A 202 30.46 11.92 10.13
N ARG A 203 30.21 12.96 10.93
CA ARG A 203 30.16 14.36 10.44
C ARG A 203 31.41 15.12 10.86
N GLU A 204 31.81 16.07 10.03
CA GLU A 204 32.86 17.03 10.38
C GLU A 204 32.42 17.90 11.56
N VAL A 205 33.39 18.30 12.40
CA VAL A 205 33.14 19.12 13.60
C VAL A 205 32.45 20.45 13.24
N THR A 206 32.78 21.03 12.09
CA THR A 206 32.11 22.22 11.52
C THR A 206 30.63 21.97 11.28
N ALA A 207 30.27 20.89 10.59
CA ALA A 207 28.87 20.52 10.34
C ALA A 207 28.10 20.21 11.64
N ILE A 208 28.76 19.65 12.65
CA ILE A 208 28.16 19.45 13.99
C ILE A 208 27.90 20.81 14.63
N ARG A 209 28.87 21.72 14.62
CA ARG A 209 28.73 23.07 15.17
C ARG A 209 27.59 23.83 14.50
N ASP A 210 27.53 23.84 13.17
CA ASP A 210 26.50 24.53 12.42
C ASP A 210 25.12 23.96 12.78
N ARG A 211 25.01 22.62 12.82
CA ARG A 211 23.77 21.95 13.22
C ARG A 211 23.33 22.29 14.64
N VAL A 212 24.25 22.29 15.60
CA VAL A 212 23.94 22.66 16.99
C VAL A 212 23.54 24.14 17.07
N SER A 213 24.19 25.02 16.29
CA SER A 213 23.85 26.44 16.23
C SER A 213 22.43 26.65 15.68
N GLU A 214 22.06 25.96 14.60
CA GLU A 214 20.68 25.98 14.06
C GLU A 214 19.64 25.55 15.10
N ILE A 215 19.94 24.52 15.89
CA ILE A 215 19.04 24.05 16.97
C ILE A 215 18.87 25.13 18.03
N ILE A 216 19.98 25.76 18.45
CA ILE A 216 19.97 26.83 19.46
C ILE A 216 19.14 28.03 18.96
N GLU A 217 19.31 28.42 17.70
CA GLU A 217 18.54 29.51 17.08
C GLU A 217 17.04 29.20 16.98
N ASN A 218 16.68 27.92 16.87
CA ASN A 218 15.30 27.46 16.67
C ASN A 218 14.72 26.71 17.87
N LEU A 219 15.22 26.97 19.09
CA LEU A 219 14.73 26.32 20.33
C LEU A 219 13.22 26.47 20.56
N SER A 220 12.61 27.52 20.02
CA SER A 220 11.15 27.72 20.07
C SER A 220 10.36 26.59 19.38
N LEU A 221 10.98 25.87 18.43
CA LEU A 221 10.38 24.72 17.75
C LEU A 221 10.46 23.42 18.56
N ALA A 222 11.13 23.41 19.71
CA ALA A 222 11.29 22.19 20.54
C ALA A 222 9.95 21.56 20.93
N GLN A 223 8.93 22.38 21.23
CA GLN A 223 7.58 21.88 21.53
C GLN A 223 6.94 21.18 20.32
N ARG A 224 7.14 21.72 19.11
CA ARG A 224 6.65 21.10 17.87
C ARG A 224 7.38 19.79 17.59
N TRP A 225 8.68 19.74 17.83
CA TRP A 225 9.48 18.52 17.71
C TRP A 225 9.02 17.45 18.70
N ALA A 226 8.78 17.81 19.98
CA ALA A 226 8.28 16.86 20.98
C ALA A 226 6.90 16.30 20.60
N ALA A 227 6.00 17.15 20.07
CA ALA A 227 4.71 16.70 19.55
C ALA A 227 4.86 15.75 18.35
N PHE A 228 5.77 16.06 17.43
CA PHE A 228 6.11 15.20 16.29
C PHE A 228 6.65 13.85 16.74
N GLU A 229 7.62 13.84 17.65
CA GLU A 229 8.27 12.64 18.17
C GLU A 229 7.27 11.75 18.93
N SER A 230 6.38 12.33 19.73
CA SER A 230 5.29 11.58 20.37
C SER A 230 4.36 10.93 19.34
N GLY A 231 4.05 11.64 18.24
CA GLY A 231 3.28 11.07 17.13
C GLY A 231 4.04 9.94 16.42
N ARG A 232 5.33 10.12 16.16
CA ARG A 232 6.22 9.14 15.52
C ARG A 232 6.29 7.84 16.33
N GLN A 233 6.51 7.94 17.64
CA GLN A 233 6.59 6.79 18.54
C GLN A 233 5.29 5.97 18.54
N LYS A 234 4.12 6.64 18.56
CA LYS A 234 2.82 5.96 18.43
C LYS A 234 2.67 5.22 17.11
N ILE A 235 3.20 5.77 16.00
CA ILE A 235 3.18 5.09 14.69
C ILE A 235 4.11 3.88 14.70
N GLU A 236 5.27 3.99 15.33
CA GLU A 236 6.26 2.92 15.45
C GLU A 236 5.73 1.70 16.24
N GLU A 237 4.91 1.94 17.25
CA GLU A 237 4.20 0.89 18.01
C GLU A 237 2.98 0.29 17.28
N SER A 238 2.55 0.92 16.18
CA SER A 238 1.38 0.50 15.42
C SER A 238 1.74 -0.32 14.18
N PHE A 239 0.73 -0.91 13.54
CA PHE A 239 0.89 -1.57 12.24
C PHE A 239 1.30 -0.62 11.11
N ALA A 240 1.25 0.70 11.32
CA ALA A 240 1.70 1.69 10.36
C ALA A 240 3.23 1.90 10.36
N ASN A 241 3.99 1.26 11.26
CA ASN A 241 5.45 1.40 11.34
C ASN A 241 6.16 1.14 9.99
N GLU A 242 5.69 0.18 9.20
CA GLU A 242 6.29 -0.18 7.90
C GLU A 242 6.44 1.02 6.95
N ILE A 243 5.52 2.00 7.01
CA ILE A 243 5.55 3.16 6.12
C ILE A 243 6.58 4.22 6.54
N LEU A 244 7.00 4.23 7.80
CA LEU A 244 7.94 5.23 8.33
C LEU A 244 9.28 5.14 7.60
N ASN A 245 9.78 3.94 7.32
CA ASN A 245 11.03 3.74 6.58
C ASN A 245 10.99 4.39 5.18
N TRP A 246 9.83 4.39 4.53
CA TRP A 246 9.66 5.02 3.21
C TRP A 246 9.66 6.54 3.30
N VAL A 247 9.14 7.10 4.39
CA VAL A 247 9.24 8.54 4.69
C VAL A 247 10.70 8.93 4.94
N TRP A 248 11.41 8.20 5.80
CA TRP A 248 12.79 8.52 6.16
C TRP A 248 13.77 8.38 5.00
N SER A 249 13.53 7.41 4.10
CA SER A 249 14.31 7.25 2.87
C SER A 249 13.98 8.28 1.78
N GLY A 250 13.03 9.19 2.02
CA GLY A 250 12.60 10.21 1.07
C GLY A 250 11.76 9.69 -0.09
N ARG A 251 11.32 8.42 -0.04
CA ARG A 251 10.43 7.84 -1.07
C ARG A 251 9.02 8.42 -1.01
N ILE A 252 8.58 8.85 0.18
CA ILE A 252 7.28 9.46 0.42
C ILE A 252 7.48 10.80 1.12
N LYS A 253 6.79 11.84 0.63
CA LYS A 253 6.72 13.13 1.31
C LYS A 253 5.84 13.01 2.56
N ILE A 254 6.24 13.65 3.65
CA ILE A 254 5.48 13.63 4.92
C ILE A 254 4.02 14.08 4.73
N GLU A 255 3.78 15.05 3.85
CA GLU A 255 2.45 15.57 3.51
C GLU A 255 1.50 14.50 2.95
N ASP A 256 2.04 13.51 2.24
CA ASP A 256 1.27 12.44 1.59
C ASP A 256 1.13 11.19 2.46
N LEU A 257 1.80 11.15 3.62
CA LEU A 257 1.88 9.97 4.49
C LEU A 257 0.52 9.32 4.77
N SER A 258 -0.45 10.14 5.19
CA SER A 258 -1.80 9.67 5.53
C SER A 258 -2.51 9.04 4.32
N ARG A 259 -2.45 9.71 3.15
CA ARG A 259 -3.10 9.24 1.92
C ARG A 259 -2.45 7.96 1.41
N THR A 260 -1.11 7.88 1.44
CA THR A 260 -0.39 6.67 1.02
C THR A 260 -0.71 5.51 1.93
N PHE A 261 -0.72 5.72 3.26
CA PHE A 261 -1.09 4.68 4.21
C PHE A 261 -2.51 4.17 3.99
N GLN A 262 -3.50 5.07 3.90
CA GLN A 262 -4.91 4.69 3.66
C GLN A 262 -5.04 3.85 2.39
N ARG A 263 -4.42 4.29 1.28
CA ARG A 263 -4.44 3.55 0.02
C ARG A 263 -3.83 2.16 0.18
N SER A 264 -2.63 2.06 0.74
CA SER A 264 -1.93 0.78 0.91
C SER A 264 -2.70 -0.17 1.82
N PHE A 265 -3.27 0.35 2.91
CA PHE A 265 -4.10 -0.41 3.84
C PHE A 265 -5.36 -0.95 3.15
N TYR A 266 -6.16 -0.08 2.51
CA TYR A 266 -7.38 -0.50 1.83
C TYR A 266 -7.12 -1.44 0.66
N GLN A 267 -6.02 -1.25 -0.07
CA GLN A 267 -5.64 -2.14 -1.17
C GLN A 267 -5.29 -3.53 -0.65
N LYS A 268 -4.50 -3.64 0.43
CA LYS A 268 -4.17 -4.92 1.06
C LYS A 268 -5.40 -5.59 1.64
N TRP A 269 -6.27 -4.83 2.29
CA TRP A 269 -7.53 -5.35 2.83
C TRP A 269 -8.46 -5.85 1.72
N LEU A 270 -8.61 -5.09 0.62
CA LEU A 270 -9.39 -5.51 -0.54
C LEU A 270 -8.85 -6.82 -1.14
N SER A 271 -7.53 -6.94 -1.31
CA SER A 271 -6.92 -8.18 -1.80
C SER A 271 -7.26 -9.38 -0.91
N LEU A 272 -7.20 -9.23 0.41
CA LEU A 272 -7.57 -10.30 1.34
C LEU A 272 -9.05 -10.67 1.24
N VAL A 273 -9.95 -9.68 1.14
CA VAL A 273 -11.40 -9.93 0.99
C VAL A 273 -11.72 -10.64 -0.33
N VAL A 274 -11.03 -10.27 -1.42
CA VAL A 274 -11.19 -10.93 -2.72
C VAL A 274 -10.65 -12.35 -2.69
N GLU A 275 -9.52 -12.59 -2.03
CA GLU A 275 -8.93 -13.94 -1.90
C GLU A 275 -9.78 -14.88 -1.04
N ASP A 276 -10.37 -14.37 0.05
CA ASP A 276 -11.24 -15.12 0.97
C ASP A 276 -12.57 -15.52 0.32
N ARG A 277 -13.08 -14.69 -0.61
CA ARG A 277 -14.37 -14.91 -1.28
C ARG A 277 -14.18 -15.49 -2.68
N THR A 278 -14.35 -16.80 -2.81
CA THR A 278 -14.23 -17.54 -4.08
C THR A 278 -15.01 -16.91 -5.24
N VAL A 279 -16.24 -16.47 -5.01
CA VAL A 279 -17.09 -15.81 -6.03
C VAL A 279 -16.44 -14.56 -6.61
N LEU A 280 -15.77 -13.75 -5.79
CA LEU A 280 -15.07 -12.55 -6.26
C LEU A 280 -13.74 -12.90 -6.96
N LYS A 281 -13.03 -13.90 -6.44
CA LYS A 281 -11.76 -14.37 -7.00
C LYS A 281 -11.92 -14.94 -8.41
N GLU A 282 -12.99 -15.68 -8.65
CA GLU A 282 -13.28 -16.33 -9.93
C GLU A 282 -14.05 -15.42 -10.90
N PHE A 283 -14.52 -14.26 -10.42
CA PHE A 283 -15.30 -13.34 -11.24
C PHE A 283 -14.45 -12.74 -12.37
N ASN A 284 -14.77 -13.14 -13.60
CA ASN A 284 -14.20 -12.55 -14.81
C ASN A 284 -15.24 -11.62 -15.44
N SER A 285 -15.02 -10.31 -15.27
CA SER A 285 -15.91 -9.28 -15.82
C SER A 285 -16.07 -9.38 -17.34
N VAL A 286 -14.99 -9.63 -18.07
CA VAL A 286 -15.02 -9.74 -19.55
C VAL A 286 -15.87 -10.93 -19.99
N GLY A 287 -15.69 -12.09 -19.34
CA GLY A 287 -16.49 -13.27 -19.62
C GLY A 287 -17.96 -13.09 -19.25
N HIS A 288 -18.23 -12.42 -18.14
CA HIS A 288 -19.59 -12.15 -17.68
C HIS A 288 -20.34 -11.19 -18.61
N GLU A 289 -19.72 -10.07 -19.02
CA GLU A 289 -20.29 -9.13 -19.98
C GLU A 289 -20.56 -9.76 -21.34
N GLN A 290 -19.65 -10.63 -21.81
CA GLN A 290 -19.85 -11.39 -23.04
C GLN A 290 -21.04 -12.35 -22.91
N CYS A 291 -21.17 -13.05 -21.79
CA CYS A 291 -22.33 -13.92 -21.51
C CYS A 291 -23.65 -13.14 -21.51
N ILE A 292 -23.70 -11.97 -20.86
CA ILE A 292 -24.88 -11.08 -20.88
C ILE A 292 -25.23 -10.66 -22.31
N LYS A 293 -24.22 -10.28 -23.11
CA LYS A 293 -24.41 -9.89 -24.50
C LYS A 293 -24.96 -11.04 -25.34
N GLU A 294 -24.35 -12.21 -25.24
CA GLU A 294 -24.81 -13.42 -25.93
C GLU A 294 -26.23 -13.81 -25.54
N PHE A 295 -26.55 -13.78 -24.24
CA PHE A 295 -27.91 -14.01 -23.75
C PHE A 295 -28.90 -13.04 -24.39
N ARG A 296 -28.62 -11.73 -24.39
CA ARG A 296 -29.50 -10.71 -25.01
C ARG A 296 -29.68 -10.93 -26.52
N GLU A 297 -28.63 -11.33 -27.22
CA GLU A 297 -28.70 -11.61 -28.65
C GLU A 297 -29.50 -12.89 -28.95
N LEU A 298 -29.26 -13.96 -28.18
CA LEU A 298 -29.99 -15.22 -28.31
C LEU A 298 -31.46 -15.06 -27.93
N ASP A 299 -31.76 -14.34 -26.86
CA ASP A 299 -33.13 -14.05 -26.44
C ASP A 299 -33.90 -13.29 -27.53
N LYS A 300 -33.29 -12.27 -28.14
CA LYS A 300 -33.86 -11.58 -29.31
C LYS A 300 -34.11 -12.53 -30.49
N LYS A 301 -33.17 -13.43 -30.79
CA LYS A 301 -33.30 -14.42 -31.87
C LYS A 301 -34.43 -15.42 -31.57
N ILE A 302 -34.50 -15.93 -30.34
CA ILE A 302 -35.57 -16.82 -29.87
C ILE A 302 -36.92 -16.11 -30.01
N LEU A 303 -37.01 -14.85 -29.58
CA LEU A 303 -38.24 -14.08 -29.69
C LEU A 303 -38.67 -13.87 -31.15
N GLN A 304 -37.73 -13.63 -32.06
CA GLN A 304 -38.00 -13.58 -33.50
C GLN A 304 -38.49 -14.93 -34.04
N GLN A 305 -37.84 -16.03 -33.67
CA GLN A 305 -38.20 -17.37 -34.14
C GLN A 305 -39.55 -17.83 -33.57
N ASN A 306 -39.84 -17.53 -32.31
CA ASN A 306 -41.13 -17.77 -31.68
C ASN A 306 -42.26 -17.01 -32.39
N ARG A 307 -42.01 -15.78 -32.86
CA ARG A 307 -42.99 -15.05 -33.69
C ARG A 307 -43.27 -15.79 -35.00
N SER A 308 -42.24 -16.30 -35.68
CA SER A 308 -42.41 -17.08 -36.92
C SER A 308 -43.17 -18.38 -36.69
N ASN A 309 -42.83 -19.13 -35.62
CA ASN A 309 -43.53 -20.36 -35.24
C ASN A 309 -44.99 -20.07 -34.91
N LEU A 310 -45.26 -19.05 -34.09
CA LEU A 310 -46.60 -18.62 -33.73
C LEU A 310 -47.42 -18.25 -34.97
N ILE A 311 -46.85 -17.56 -35.95
CA ILE A 311 -47.54 -17.26 -37.22
C ILE A 311 -47.90 -18.55 -37.97
N GLY A 312 -47.00 -19.54 -37.98
CA GLY A 312 -47.25 -20.87 -38.53
C GLY A 312 -48.42 -21.57 -37.85
N ASP A 313 -48.40 -21.62 -36.53
CA ASP A 313 -49.43 -22.26 -35.71
C ASP A 313 -50.80 -21.56 -35.88
N LEU A 314 -50.82 -20.23 -35.85
CA LEU A 314 -52.04 -19.44 -36.09
C LEU A 314 -52.61 -19.68 -37.49
N ARG A 315 -51.75 -19.76 -38.52
CA ARG A 315 -52.19 -20.09 -39.88
C ARG A 315 -52.75 -21.51 -39.96
N GLY A 316 -52.10 -22.48 -39.32
CA GLY A 316 -52.58 -23.86 -39.25
C GLY A 316 -53.94 -23.96 -38.56
N GLY A 317 -54.08 -23.29 -37.40
CA GLY A 317 -55.34 -23.19 -36.66
C GLY A 317 -56.46 -22.54 -37.47
N LEU A 318 -56.16 -21.43 -38.16
CA LEU A 318 -57.12 -20.77 -39.04
C LEU A 318 -57.54 -21.68 -40.22
N GLN A 319 -56.59 -22.37 -40.86
CA GLN A 319 -56.90 -23.30 -41.95
C GLN A 319 -57.77 -24.46 -41.48
N ALA A 320 -57.50 -25.00 -40.29
CA ALA A 320 -58.33 -26.04 -39.68
C ALA A 320 -59.75 -25.52 -39.38
N ALA A 321 -59.87 -24.32 -38.81
CA ALA A 321 -61.14 -23.67 -38.52
C ALA A 321 -61.97 -23.41 -39.80
N LEU A 322 -61.32 -22.98 -40.89
CA LEU A 322 -61.96 -22.74 -42.19
C LEU A 322 -62.51 -24.01 -42.88
N ARG A 323 -62.20 -25.22 -42.37
CA ARG A 323 -62.84 -26.47 -42.84
C ARG A 323 -64.29 -26.58 -42.36
N THR A 324 -64.66 -25.83 -41.33
CA THR A 324 -66.04 -25.78 -40.81
C THR A 324 -66.88 -24.87 -41.71
N PRO A 325 -68.03 -25.35 -42.25
CA PRO A 325 -68.85 -24.55 -43.17
C PRO A 325 -69.31 -23.21 -42.60
N ASP A 326 -69.61 -23.17 -41.29
CA ASP A 326 -70.05 -21.93 -40.63
C ASP A 326 -68.94 -20.86 -40.59
N ILE A 327 -67.72 -21.25 -40.21
CA ILE A 327 -66.57 -20.33 -40.18
C ILE A 327 -66.21 -19.86 -41.60
N GLN A 328 -66.33 -20.73 -42.61
CA GLN A 328 -66.14 -20.34 -44.01
C GLN A 328 -67.15 -19.27 -44.46
N LYS A 329 -68.41 -19.40 -44.04
CA LYS A 329 -69.45 -18.38 -44.29
C LYS A 329 -69.13 -17.07 -43.57
N GLN A 330 -68.77 -17.13 -42.28
CA GLN A 330 -68.35 -15.94 -41.52
C GLN A 330 -67.14 -15.24 -42.17
N MET A 331 -66.19 -15.99 -42.73
CA MET A 331 -65.04 -15.44 -43.47
C MET A 331 -65.45 -14.68 -44.74
N LEU A 332 -66.44 -15.20 -45.49
CA LEU A 332 -66.97 -14.51 -46.67
C LEU A 332 -67.67 -13.20 -46.28
N ASP A 333 -68.47 -13.23 -45.21
CA ASP A 333 -69.14 -12.06 -44.66
C ASP A 333 -68.12 -11.01 -44.20
N LEU A 334 -67.08 -11.42 -43.47
CA LEU A 334 -66.00 -10.54 -43.01
C LEU A 334 -65.24 -9.91 -44.19
N ARG A 335 -64.85 -10.71 -45.19
CA ARG A 335 -64.19 -10.20 -46.41
C ARG A 335 -65.07 -9.22 -47.18
N SER A 336 -66.37 -9.49 -47.27
CA SER A 336 -67.32 -8.56 -47.90
C SER A 336 -67.34 -7.23 -47.17
N GLN A 337 -67.35 -7.23 -45.84
CA GLN A 337 -67.36 -6.00 -45.03
C GLN A 337 -66.04 -5.22 -45.14
N LEU A 338 -64.89 -5.90 -45.16
CA LEU A 338 -63.58 -5.25 -45.31
C LEU A 338 -63.39 -4.54 -46.66
N ASN A 339 -64.04 -5.02 -47.72
CA ASN A 339 -63.94 -4.44 -49.07
C ASN A 339 -64.98 -3.33 -49.34
N ARG A 340 -65.91 -3.07 -48.42
CA ARG A 340 -66.94 -2.04 -48.60
C ARG A 340 -66.41 -0.66 -48.22
N GLN A 341 -66.64 0.32 -49.09
CA GLN A 341 -66.35 1.73 -48.81
C GLN A 341 -67.53 2.47 -48.14
N ARG A 342 -68.75 1.91 -48.22
CA ARG A 342 -69.98 2.48 -47.63
C ARG A 342 -70.90 1.37 -47.13
N GLY A 343 -71.74 1.65 -46.15
CA GLY A 343 -72.69 0.68 -45.58
C GLY A 343 -72.00 -0.46 -44.81
N ILE A 344 -70.93 -0.11 -44.07
CA ILE A 344 -70.20 -1.03 -43.18
C ILE A 344 -71.08 -1.31 -41.96
N LEU A 345 -71.15 -2.58 -41.54
CA LEU A 345 -71.89 -2.95 -40.34
C LEU A 345 -71.28 -2.29 -39.09
N PRO A 346 -72.10 -1.86 -38.11
CA PRO A 346 -71.59 -1.46 -36.80
C PRO A 346 -70.75 -2.57 -36.19
N LEU A 347 -69.66 -2.20 -35.49
CA LEU A 347 -68.68 -3.16 -34.97
C LEU A 347 -69.32 -4.26 -34.12
N ARG A 348 -70.27 -3.92 -33.24
CA ARG A 348 -71.04 -4.91 -32.44
C ARG A 348 -71.75 -5.94 -33.31
N THR A 349 -72.38 -5.51 -34.41
CA THR A 349 -73.08 -6.41 -35.34
C THR A 349 -72.10 -7.28 -36.13
N LEU A 350 -70.96 -6.72 -36.52
CA LEU A 350 -69.88 -7.46 -37.19
C LEU A 350 -69.31 -8.54 -36.26
N MET A 351 -68.98 -8.16 -35.02
CA MET A 351 -68.47 -9.06 -33.99
C MET A 351 -69.43 -10.21 -33.73
N ARG A 352 -70.74 -9.95 -33.58
CA ARG A 352 -71.73 -11.01 -33.41
C ARG A 352 -71.81 -11.97 -34.61
N LYS A 353 -71.68 -11.46 -35.83
CA LYS A 353 -71.79 -12.28 -37.06
C LYS A 353 -70.52 -13.07 -37.38
N CYS A 354 -69.36 -12.52 -37.04
CA CYS A 354 -68.06 -13.03 -37.50
C CYS A 354 -67.14 -13.41 -36.31
N PHE A 355 -67.70 -13.68 -35.13
CA PHE A 355 -66.89 -13.88 -33.92
C PHE A 355 -65.89 -15.02 -34.07
N ASP A 356 -66.34 -16.19 -34.53
CA ASP A 356 -65.51 -17.39 -34.55
C ASP A 356 -64.38 -17.28 -35.57
N VAL A 357 -64.65 -16.67 -36.73
CA VAL A 357 -63.59 -16.39 -37.70
C VAL A 357 -62.62 -15.32 -37.19
N ILE A 358 -63.09 -14.27 -36.51
CA ILE A 358 -62.22 -13.24 -35.93
C ILE A 358 -61.33 -13.87 -34.85
N LYS A 359 -61.90 -14.70 -33.98
CA LYS A 359 -61.15 -15.45 -32.95
C LYS A 359 -60.14 -16.42 -33.57
N ALA A 360 -60.48 -17.08 -34.67
CA ALA A 360 -59.54 -17.95 -35.38
C ALA A 360 -58.37 -17.17 -36.01
N ILE A 361 -58.60 -15.94 -36.48
CA ILE A 361 -57.54 -15.07 -37.04
C ILE A 361 -56.71 -14.43 -35.93
N LYS A 362 -57.36 -13.96 -34.86
CA LYS A 362 -56.78 -13.28 -33.70
C LYS A 362 -57.33 -13.90 -32.41
N PRO A 363 -56.66 -14.91 -31.83
CA PRO A 363 -57.18 -15.61 -30.66
C PRO A 363 -57.03 -14.83 -29.36
N CYS A 364 -56.19 -13.80 -29.33
CA CYS A 364 -56.00 -12.92 -28.17
C CYS A 364 -56.70 -11.58 -28.40
N PHE A 365 -57.51 -11.17 -27.42
CA PHE A 365 -58.30 -9.95 -27.45
C PHE A 365 -57.84 -9.04 -26.31
N MET A 366 -57.40 -7.83 -26.65
CA MET A 366 -57.04 -6.78 -25.67
C MET A 366 -58.12 -5.72 -25.71
N MET A 367 -58.91 -5.61 -24.64
CA MET A 367 -60.10 -4.76 -24.58
C MET A 367 -60.28 -4.24 -23.16
N SER A 368 -60.79 -3.01 -23.02
CA SER A 368 -61.29 -2.54 -21.71
C SER A 368 -62.54 -3.35 -21.31
N PRO A 369 -62.84 -3.48 -20.01
CA PRO A 369 -64.03 -4.20 -19.56
C PRO A 369 -65.34 -3.66 -20.17
N GLN A 370 -65.45 -2.34 -20.30
CA GLN A 370 -66.58 -1.70 -20.97
C GLN A 370 -66.72 -2.15 -22.44
N THR A 371 -65.60 -2.23 -23.15
CA THR A 371 -65.57 -2.70 -24.55
C THR A 371 -66.00 -4.16 -24.66
N VAL A 372 -65.60 -5.00 -23.71
CA VAL A 372 -66.02 -6.41 -23.63
C VAL A 372 -67.55 -6.51 -23.52
N ALA A 373 -68.16 -5.74 -22.61
CA ALA A 373 -69.61 -5.72 -22.43
C ALA A 373 -70.36 -5.19 -23.67
N GLN A 374 -69.79 -4.21 -24.37
CA GLN A 374 -70.41 -3.60 -25.55
C GLN A 374 -70.27 -4.43 -26.84
N LEU A 375 -69.20 -5.18 -27.02
CA LEU A 375 -68.92 -5.85 -28.30
C LEU A 375 -69.18 -7.35 -28.30
N LEU A 376 -69.09 -8.00 -27.13
CA LEU A 376 -69.19 -9.45 -27.02
C LEU A 376 -70.54 -9.84 -26.43
N ASP A 377 -71.28 -10.73 -27.10
CA ASP A 377 -72.55 -11.23 -26.54
C ASP A 377 -72.33 -11.99 -25.23
N ALA A 378 -73.40 -12.11 -24.44
CA ALA A 378 -73.39 -12.70 -23.09
C ALA A 378 -73.31 -14.23 -23.08
N ASP A 379 -73.27 -14.89 -24.25
CA ASP A 379 -73.09 -16.34 -24.33
C ASP A 379 -71.81 -16.74 -23.59
N LEU A 380 -71.95 -17.72 -22.68
CA LEU A 380 -70.91 -18.15 -21.76
C LEU A 380 -69.78 -18.90 -22.49
N SER A 381 -68.55 -18.79 -21.97
CA SER A 381 -67.36 -19.58 -22.35
C SER A 381 -66.74 -19.33 -23.74
N LYS A 382 -66.62 -18.06 -24.17
CA LYS A 382 -65.94 -17.69 -25.43
C LYS A 382 -64.42 -17.76 -25.36
N PHE A 383 -63.82 -17.70 -24.18
CA PHE A 383 -62.37 -17.66 -23.99
C PHE A 383 -61.89 -18.72 -23.01
N ASP A 384 -60.70 -19.25 -23.25
CA ASP A 384 -60.08 -20.24 -22.35
C ASP A 384 -59.42 -19.57 -21.14
N LEU A 385 -58.93 -18.33 -21.30
CA LEU A 385 -58.28 -17.54 -20.26
C LEU A 385 -58.71 -16.07 -20.35
N ILE A 386 -58.99 -15.47 -19.19
CA ILE A 386 -59.13 -14.03 -18.99
C ILE A 386 -57.98 -13.58 -18.11
N LEU A 387 -57.27 -12.55 -18.55
CA LEU A 387 -56.16 -11.95 -17.82
C LEU A 387 -56.49 -10.48 -17.56
N PHE A 388 -56.52 -10.11 -16.28
CA PHE A 388 -56.51 -8.70 -15.87
C PHE A 388 -55.09 -8.33 -15.48
N ASP A 389 -54.57 -7.30 -16.12
CA ASP A 389 -53.36 -6.60 -15.74
C ASP A 389 -53.75 -5.27 -15.08
N GLU A 390 -52.94 -4.78 -14.15
CA GLU A 390 -53.27 -3.62 -13.29
C GLU A 390 -54.63 -3.76 -12.58
N ALA A 391 -54.93 -4.97 -12.10
CA ALA A 391 -56.22 -5.33 -11.52
C ALA A 391 -56.58 -4.57 -10.23
N SER A 392 -55.60 -3.95 -9.56
CA SER A 392 -55.83 -3.03 -8.43
C SER A 392 -56.58 -1.77 -8.85
N GLN A 393 -56.56 -1.40 -10.14
CA GLN A 393 -57.26 -0.23 -10.67
C GLN A 393 -58.57 -0.58 -11.40
N LEU A 394 -59.00 -1.85 -11.36
CA LEU A 394 -60.18 -2.34 -12.03
C LEU A 394 -61.34 -2.56 -11.03
N PRO A 395 -62.44 -1.79 -11.10
CA PRO A 395 -63.63 -2.03 -10.28
C PRO A 395 -64.20 -3.42 -10.50
N THR A 396 -64.68 -4.03 -9.41
CA THR A 396 -65.22 -5.40 -9.42
C THR A 396 -66.41 -5.53 -10.38
N GLU A 397 -67.33 -4.56 -10.38
CA GLU A 397 -68.52 -4.55 -11.22
C GLU A 397 -68.21 -4.56 -12.73
N ASP A 398 -67.13 -3.88 -13.12
CA ASP A 398 -66.68 -3.80 -14.52
C ASP A 398 -66.03 -5.12 -14.95
N ALA A 399 -65.34 -5.80 -14.04
CA ALA A 399 -64.64 -7.05 -14.32
C ALA A 399 -65.59 -8.23 -14.55
N ILE A 400 -66.74 -8.29 -13.86
CA ILE A 400 -67.68 -9.43 -13.89
C ILE A 400 -68.08 -9.80 -15.32
N GLY A 401 -68.35 -8.80 -16.17
CA GLY A 401 -68.72 -9.02 -17.56
C GLY A 401 -67.64 -9.78 -18.34
N ALA A 402 -66.36 -9.50 -18.12
CA ALA A 402 -65.29 -10.24 -18.77
C ALA A 402 -65.10 -11.65 -18.15
N ILE A 403 -65.22 -11.78 -16.82
CA ILE A 403 -65.03 -13.04 -16.10
C ILE A 403 -66.00 -14.13 -16.60
N ILE A 404 -67.29 -13.82 -16.75
CA ILE A 404 -68.31 -14.80 -17.18
C ILE A 404 -68.06 -15.39 -18.60
N ARG A 405 -67.19 -14.76 -19.40
CA ARG A 405 -66.86 -15.20 -20.76
C ARG A 405 -65.61 -16.08 -20.82
N GLY A 406 -64.92 -16.28 -19.70
CA GLY A 406 -63.71 -17.09 -19.57
C GLY A 406 -63.93 -18.44 -18.86
N LYS A 407 -63.02 -19.40 -19.09
CA LYS A 407 -62.93 -20.63 -18.30
C LYS A 407 -61.96 -20.51 -17.13
N GLN A 408 -60.91 -19.72 -17.29
CA GLN A 408 -59.88 -19.46 -16.28
C GLN A 408 -59.69 -17.96 -16.12
N LEU A 409 -59.36 -17.54 -14.90
CA LEU A 409 -59.09 -16.15 -14.55
C LEU A 409 -57.69 -16.05 -13.96
N VAL A 410 -56.90 -15.10 -14.46
CA VAL A 410 -55.63 -14.68 -13.88
C VAL A 410 -55.73 -13.18 -13.60
N VAL A 411 -55.43 -12.81 -12.36
CA VAL A 411 -55.50 -11.44 -11.88
C VAL A 411 -54.10 -11.02 -11.47
N VAL A 412 -53.57 -9.99 -12.13
CA VAL A 412 -52.24 -9.43 -11.89
C VAL A 412 -52.40 -7.97 -11.50
N GLY A 413 -51.75 -7.57 -10.41
CA GLY A 413 -51.77 -6.22 -9.90
C GLY A 413 -51.07 -6.15 -8.55
N ASP A 414 -51.06 -4.96 -7.96
CA ASP A 414 -50.44 -4.69 -6.67
C ASP A 414 -51.44 -4.04 -5.72
N PRO A 415 -51.82 -4.70 -4.60
CA PRO A 415 -52.79 -4.15 -3.65
C PRO A 415 -52.24 -2.95 -2.86
N LYS A 416 -50.95 -2.61 -3.00
CA LYS A 416 -50.33 -1.43 -2.40
C LYS A 416 -50.28 -0.23 -3.35
N GLN A 417 -50.68 -0.40 -4.61
CA GLN A 417 -50.85 0.70 -5.55
C GLN A 417 -52.24 1.33 -5.44
N LEU A 418 -52.48 2.37 -6.25
CA LEU A 418 -53.72 3.11 -6.21
C LEU A 418 -54.93 2.20 -6.50
N PRO A 419 -55.99 2.28 -5.67
CA PRO A 419 -57.25 1.62 -5.95
C PRO A 419 -57.96 2.28 -7.14
N PRO A 420 -59.04 1.69 -7.66
CA PRO A 420 -59.84 2.29 -8.71
C PRO A 420 -60.43 3.61 -8.19
N THR A 421 -60.01 4.70 -8.81
CA THR A 421 -60.37 6.06 -8.40
C THR A 421 -60.95 6.83 -9.58
N ASN A 422 -61.98 7.65 -9.29
CA ASN A 422 -62.65 8.49 -10.30
C ASN A 422 -61.80 9.70 -10.77
N PHE A 423 -60.51 9.74 -10.43
CA PHE A 423 -59.59 10.84 -10.76
C PHE A 423 -59.52 11.15 -12.26
N PHE A 424 -59.45 10.12 -13.11
CA PHE A 424 -59.35 10.30 -14.56
C PHE A 424 -60.65 10.77 -15.21
N ALA A 425 -61.79 10.38 -14.66
CA ALA A 425 -63.09 10.79 -15.17
C ALA A 425 -63.33 12.30 -14.92
N VAL A 426 -62.85 12.79 -13.77
CA VAL A 426 -62.79 14.20 -13.42
C VAL A 426 -61.82 14.97 -14.35
N ALA A 427 -60.60 14.48 -14.52
CA ALA A 427 -59.57 15.14 -15.35
C ALA A 427 -59.98 15.26 -16.83
N ASN A 428 -60.78 14.31 -17.34
CA ASN A 428 -61.33 14.33 -18.69
C ASN A 428 -62.61 15.18 -18.84
N GLY A 429 -63.00 15.96 -17.81
CA GLY A 429 -64.09 16.92 -17.89
C GLY A 429 -65.50 16.32 -17.82
N GLN A 430 -65.67 15.13 -17.23
CA GLN A 430 -67.02 14.62 -16.94
C GLN A 430 -67.64 15.45 -15.78
N VAL A 431 -68.91 15.83 -15.92
CA VAL A 431 -69.46 17.02 -15.23
C VAL A 431 -70.20 16.69 -13.91
N ASN A 432 -70.27 15.43 -13.49
CA ASN A 432 -71.08 15.00 -12.34
C ASN A 432 -70.22 14.35 -11.24
N PHE A 433 -69.47 15.16 -10.50
CA PHE A 433 -68.78 14.71 -9.28
C PHE A 433 -69.23 15.53 -8.09
N GLU A 434 -69.37 14.86 -6.95
CA GLU A 434 -69.53 15.55 -5.67
C GLU A 434 -68.28 16.40 -5.43
N ARG A 435 -68.48 17.62 -4.95
CA ARG A 435 -67.39 18.54 -4.66
C ARG A 435 -67.35 18.80 -3.17
N ASP A 436 -66.15 18.93 -2.62
CA ASP A 436 -65.95 19.33 -1.24
C ASP A 436 -66.29 20.82 -1.03
N GLU A 437 -66.13 21.29 0.21
CA GLU A 437 -66.41 22.67 0.60
C GLU A 437 -65.53 23.70 -0.16
N ASP A 438 -64.40 23.27 -0.71
CA ASP A 438 -63.46 24.10 -1.48
C ASP A 438 -63.74 24.09 -2.99
N GLY A 439 -64.71 23.29 -3.43
CA GLY A 439 -65.13 23.13 -4.81
C GLY A 439 -64.30 22.13 -5.60
N GLU A 440 -63.45 21.34 -4.92
CA GLU A 440 -62.64 20.27 -5.48
C GLU A 440 -63.44 18.96 -5.58
N PRO A 441 -63.24 18.17 -6.64
CA PRO A 441 -63.94 16.91 -6.83
C PRO A 441 -63.55 15.87 -5.78
N ILE A 442 -64.55 15.27 -5.13
CA ILE A 442 -64.38 14.18 -4.16
C ILE A 442 -64.16 12.88 -4.93
N PHE A 443 -63.04 12.22 -4.67
CA PHE A 443 -62.73 10.92 -5.24
C PHE A 443 -63.33 9.82 -4.37
N GLN A 444 -64.22 9.02 -4.96
CA GLN A 444 -64.73 7.80 -4.32
C GLN A 444 -63.83 6.64 -4.73
N GLU A 445 -63.31 5.92 -3.74
CA GLU A 445 -62.61 4.64 -3.92
C GLU A 445 -63.65 3.53 -4.02
N SER A 446 -63.43 2.59 -4.92
CA SER A 446 -64.26 1.39 -5.09
C SER A 446 -63.42 0.14 -4.88
N GLU A 447 -64.03 -0.97 -4.48
CA GLU A 447 -63.31 -2.23 -4.28
C GLU A 447 -62.80 -2.78 -5.61
N SER A 448 -61.49 -3.04 -5.66
CA SER A 448 -60.85 -3.62 -6.84
C SER A 448 -61.11 -5.13 -6.95
N ILE A 449 -61.14 -5.64 -8.19
CA ILE A 449 -61.23 -7.10 -8.40
C ILE A 449 -60.05 -7.85 -7.78
N LEU A 450 -58.89 -7.20 -7.64
CA LEU A 450 -57.72 -7.79 -6.98
C LEU A 450 -57.98 -8.03 -5.49
N GLU A 451 -58.52 -7.03 -4.79
CA GLU A 451 -58.86 -7.14 -3.37
C GLU A 451 -59.96 -8.18 -3.15
N GLU A 452 -60.98 -8.19 -4.00
CA GLU A 452 -62.09 -9.16 -3.92
C GLU A 452 -61.61 -10.62 -4.11
N VAL A 453 -60.68 -10.84 -5.04
CA VAL A 453 -60.08 -12.16 -5.26
C VAL A 453 -59.17 -12.57 -4.09
N GLN A 454 -58.45 -11.62 -3.49
CA GLN A 454 -57.63 -11.87 -2.30
C GLN A 454 -58.48 -12.18 -1.06
N SER A 455 -59.55 -11.42 -0.84
CA SER A 455 -60.48 -11.60 0.28
C SER A 455 -61.24 -12.94 0.18
N SER A 456 -61.50 -13.40 -1.04
CA SER A 456 -62.09 -14.71 -1.35
C SER A 456 -61.17 -15.90 -1.06
N GLY A 457 -59.91 -15.67 -0.66
CA GLY A 457 -58.96 -16.73 -0.29
C GLY A 457 -58.32 -17.45 -1.48
N VAL A 458 -58.33 -16.84 -2.67
CA VAL A 458 -57.64 -17.40 -3.84
C VAL A 458 -56.12 -17.37 -3.63
N PRO A 459 -55.38 -18.46 -3.91
CA PRO A 459 -53.93 -18.47 -3.78
C PRO A 459 -53.27 -17.37 -4.62
N SER A 460 -52.41 -16.56 -3.99
CA SER A 460 -51.65 -15.50 -4.64
C SER A 460 -50.15 -15.78 -4.61
N SER A 461 -49.39 -15.17 -5.53
CA SER A 461 -47.93 -15.25 -5.59
C SER A 461 -47.36 -13.86 -5.80
N ARG A 462 -46.44 -13.44 -4.93
CA ARG A 462 -45.79 -12.13 -4.99
C ARG A 462 -44.49 -12.21 -5.80
N LEU A 463 -44.32 -11.29 -6.74
CA LEU A 463 -43.04 -11.09 -7.43
C LEU A 463 -42.11 -10.28 -6.52
N LYS A 464 -40.93 -10.83 -6.19
CA LYS A 464 -40.04 -10.24 -5.18
C LYS A 464 -38.93 -9.37 -5.75
N TRP A 465 -38.57 -9.51 -7.02
CA TRP A 465 -37.42 -8.81 -7.59
C TRP A 465 -37.80 -7.43 -8.11
N HIS A 466 -37.21 -6.39 -7.54
CA HIS A 466 -37.35 -5.01 -8.02
C HIS A 466 -36.14 -4.62 -8.87
N TYR A 467 -36.38 -4.44 -10.17
CA TYR A 467 -35.33 -4.14 -11.17
C TYR A 467 -35.49 -2.75 -11.82
N ARG A 468 -36.43 -1.92 -11.35
CA ARG A 468 -36.69 -0.59 -11.93
C ARG A 468 -35.77 0.50 -11.37
N SER A 469 -35.49 0.46 -10.08
CA SER A 469 -34.68 1.51 -9.43
C SER A 469 -33.19 1.23 -9.59
N SER A 470 -32.45 2.19 -10.16
CA SER A 470 -30.98 2.12 -10.27
C SER A 470 -30.28 2.25 -8.91
N ASN A 471 -30.90 2.94 -7.96
CA ASN A 471 -30.42 3.06 -6.58
C ASN A 471 -31.46 2.48 -5.61
N GLU A 472 -30.99 1.68 -4.66
CA GLU A 472 -31.82 1.07 -3.64
C GLU A 472 -32.61 2.10 -2.82
N SER A 473 -32.02 3.27 -2.54
CA SER A 473 -32.67 4.31 -1.74
C SER A 473 -34.03 4.77 -2.28
N LEU A 474 -34.25 4.64 -3.60
CA LEU A 474 -35.50 5.04 -4.26
C LEU A 474 -36.67 4.12 -3.91
N ILE A 475 -36.41 2.87 -3.54
CA ILE A 475 -37.45 1.90 -3.19
C ILE A 475 -37.42 1.53 -1.70
N THR A 476 -36.33 1.81 -0.98
CA THR A 476 -36.18 1.44 0.44
C THR A 476 -37.37 1.86 1.29
N PHE A 477 -37.81 3.12 1.17
CA PHE A 477 -38.95 3.62 1.95
C PHE A 477 -40.22 2.81 1.68
N SER A 478 -40.55 2.58 0.40
CA SER A 478 -41.73 1.82 0.01
C SER A 478 -41.62 0.35 0.41
N ASN A 479 -40.44 -0.27 0.24
CA ASN A 479 -40.18 -1.66 0.60
C ASN A 479 -40.43 -1.91 2.09
N VAL A 480 -39.91 -1.02 2.95
CA VAL A 480 -40.10 -1.09 4.41
C VAL A 480 -41.56 -0.81 4.79
N SER A 481 -42.17 0.22 4.20
CA SER A 481 -43.48 0.72 4.65
C SER A 481 -44.67 -0.08 4.11
N PHE A 482 -44.56 -0.65 2.90
CA PHE A 482 -45.68 -1.28 2.20
C PHE A 482 -45.47 -2.75 1.84
N TYR A 483 -44.22 -3.22 1.78
CA TYR A 483 -43.88 -4.57 1.30
C TYR A 483 -43.12 -5.43 2.33
N ASP A 484 -43.14 -5.05 3.61
CA ASP A 484 -42.53 -5.82 4.72
C ASP A 484 -41.03 -6.14 4.53
N SER A 485 -40.32 -5.30 3.76
CA SER A 485 -38.94 -5.54 3.32
C SER A 485 -38.71 -6.84 2.53
N ASP A 486 -39.74 -7.37 1.86
CA ASP A 486 -39.68 -8.64 1.12
C ASP A 486 -39.24 -8.46 -0.35
N LEU A 487 -39.06 -7.22 -0.83
CA LEU A 487 -38.53 -6.99 -2.18
C LEU A 487 -36.99 -7.07 -2.20
N PHE A 488 -36.47 -7.85 -3.14
CA PHE A 488 -35.04 -7.93 -3.46
C PHE A 488 -34.64 -6.83 -4.43
N THR A 489 -33.64 -6.05 -4.02
CA THR A 489 -33.03 -4.95 -4.77
C THR A 489 -31.62 -5.34 -5.22
N PHE A 490 -31.13 -4.69 -6.27
CA PHE A 490 -29.73 -4.82 -6.68
C PHE A 490 -28.91 -3.68 -6.04
N PRO A 491 -27.72 -3.98 -5.49
CA PRO A 491 -26.90 -2.95 -4.85
C PRO A 491 -26.41 -1.93 -5.89
N SER A 492 -26.47 -0.64 -5.55
CA SER A 492 -25.87 0.41 -6.38
C SER A 492 -24.35 0.42 -6.23
N ASN A 493 -23.64 0.71 -7.32
CA ASN A 493 -22.20 0.98 -7.30
C ASN A 493 -21.88 2.39 -6.77
N GLU A 494 -22.84 3.32 -6.90
CA GLU A 494 -22.79 4.68 -6.38
C GLU A 494 -23.26 4.70 -4.93
N THR A 495 -22.35 5.04 -4.02
CA THR A 495 -22.64 5.24 -2.59
C THR A 495 -23.13 6.64 -2.27
N ASP A 496 -23.01 7.59 -3.20
CA ASP A 496 -23.52 8.95 -3.04
C ASP A 496 -25.01 9.00 -3.40
N ALA A 497 -25.85 8.64 -2.43
CA ALA A 497 -27.30 8.74 -2.54
C ALA A 497 -27.77 10.16 -2.90
N TYR A 498 -26.96 11.19 -2.60
CA TYR A 498 -27.27 12.56 -2.93
C TYR A 498 -27.17 12.84 -4.43
N LYS A 499 -26.47 12.03 -5.24
CA LYS A 499 -26.41 12.25 -6.69
C LYS A 499 -27.42 11.44 -7.48
N THR A 500 -27.79 10.27 -6.97
CA THR A 500 -28.51 9.24 -7.75
C THR A 500 -29.75 8.69 -7.04
N GLY A 501 -30.03 9.17 -5.83
CA GLY A 501 -31.12 8.70 -4.97
C GLY A 501 -32.16 9.77 -4.67
N LEU A 502 -32.89 9.58 -3.57
CA LEU A 502 -33.97 10.46 -3.14
C LEU A 502 -33.39 11.73 -2.47
N GLN A 503 -33.86 12.89 -2.90
CA GLN A 503 -33.55 14.18 -2.28
C GLN A 503 -34.83 14.84 -1.76
N PHE A 504 -34.73 15.46 -0.59
CA PHE A 504 -35.80 16.29 -0.05
C PHE A 504 -35.33 17.75 -0.05
N GLU A 505 -36.03 18.61 -0.78
CA GLU A 505 -35.76 20.04 -0.82
C GLU A 505 -36.86 20.80 -0.07
N PHE A 506 -36.50 21.39 1.07
CA PHE A 506 -37.43 22.19 1.86
C PHE A 506 -37.46 23.63 1.36
N VAL A 507 -38.61 24.08 0.84
CA VAL A 507 -38.80 25.44 0.35
C VAL A 507 -39.20 26.35 1.52
N HIS A 508 -38.21 27.00 2.14
CA HIS A 508 -38.38 27.82 3.36
C HIS A 508 -39.47 28.90 3.26
N ASP A 509 -39.57 29.55 2.10
CA ASP A 509 -40.54 30.63 1.87
C ASP A 509 -41.87 30.12 1.28
N GLY A 510 -42.05 28.79 1.18
CA GLY A 510 -43.25 28.18 0.63
C GLY A 510 -44.51 28.65 1.37
N LEU A 511 -45.46 29.20 0.62
CA LEU A 511 -46.72 29.70 1.16
C LEU A 511 -47.88 28.93 0.53
N TYR A 512 -48.63 28.23 1.36
CA TYR A 512 -49.88 27.61 0.95
C TYR A 512 -50.98 28.69 0.89
N GLU A 513 -51.41 29.05 -0.31
CA GLU A 513 -52.39 30.12 -0.56
C GLU A 513 -53.84 29.67 -0.31
N GLY A 514 -54.04 28.42 0.14
CA GLY A 514 -55.35 27.78 0.24
C GLY A 514 -55.76 27.09 -1.07
N LYS A 515 -56.69 26.13 -0.99
CA LYS A 515 -57.23 25.38 -2.13
C LYS A 515 -56.17 24.68 -3.01
N GLY A 516 -55.11 24.13 -2.39
CA GLY A 516 -54.14 23.30 -3.08
C GLY A 516 -52.97 24.01 -3.76
N LEU A 517 -52.84 25.34 -3.68
CA LEU A 517 -51.83 26.10 -4.43
C LEU A 517 -50.65 26.58 -3.56
N ASN A 518 -49.43 26.36 -4.05
CA ASN A 518 -48.21 26.99 -3.56
C ASN A 518 -47.40 27.53 -4.74
N ALA A 519 -47.54 28.84 -5.00
CA ALA A 519 -46.91 29.49 -6.16
C ALA A 519 -45.37 29.50 -6.06
N ILE A 520 -44.83 29.53 -4.85
CA ILE A 520 -43.36 29.56 -4.63
C ILE A 520 -42.77 28.20 -4.96
N GLU A 521 -43.39 27.11 -4.49
CA GLU A 521 -42.98 25.76 -4.89
C GLU A 521 -43.14 25.54 -6.40
N ALA A 522 -44.21 26.06 -7.02
CA ALA A 522 -44.41 25.93 -8.46
C ALA A 522 -43.24 26.55 -9.26
N ARG A 523 -42.75 27.72 -8.83
CA ARG A 523 -41.56 28.37 -9.40
C ARG A 523 -40.29 27.55 -9.16
N THR A 524 -40.07 27.09 -7.93
CA THR A 524 -38.89 26.28 -7.59
C THR A 524 -38.82 25.00 -8.43
N VAL A 525 -39.96 24.31 -8.60
CA VAL A 525 -40.05 23.12 -9.46
C VAL A 525 -39.78 23.49 -10.93
N ALA A 526 -40.34 24.58 -11.43
CA ALA A 526 -40.08 25.04 -12.80
C ALA A 526 -38.59 25.38 -13.02
N ASP A 527 -37.93 26.00 -12.04
CA ASP A 527 -36.48 26.26 -12.09
C ASP A 527 -35.65 24.98 -12.06
N ALA A 528 -36.05 24.00 -11.24
CA ALA A 528 -35.40 22.70 -11.20
C ALA A 528 -35.53 21.93 -12.52
N VAL A 529 -36.70 22.01 -13.17
CA VAL A 529 -36.95 21.44 -14.51
C VAL A 529 -36.01 22.07 -15.55
N VAL A 530 -35.90 23.40 -15.58
CA VAL A 530 -34.98 24.10 -16.49
C VAL A 530 -33.52 23.72 -16.21
N LYS A 531 -33.12 23.67 -14.95
CA LYS A 531 -31.78 23.23 -14.54
C LYS A 531 -31.49 21.80 -14.98
N HIS A 532 -32.45 20.88 -14.86
CA HIS A 532 -32.31 19.50 -15.33
C HIS A 532 -32.05 19.46 -16.83
N PHE A 533 -32.80 20.22 -17.64
CA PHE A 533 -32.57 20.26 -19.09
C PHE A 533 -31.19 20.81 -19.48
N GLN A 534 -30.68 21.79 -18.74
CA GLN A 534 -29.35 22.36 -18.99
C GLN A 534 -28.21 21.41 -18.59
N THR A 535 -28.41 20.61 -17.54
CA THR A 535 -27.36 19.76 -16.97
C THR A 535 -27.38 18.32 -17.49
N ASN A 536 -28.57 17.77 -17.74
CA ASN A 536 -28.80 16.37 -18.11
C ASN A 536 -29.74 16.23 -19.33
N PRO A 537 -29.41 16.79 -20.51
CA PRO A 537 -30.30 16.86 -21.66
C PRO A 537 -30.68 15.49 -22.27
N ASN A 538 -29.96 14.42 -21.92
CA ASN A 538 -30.19 13.06 -22.42
C ASN A 538 -31.07 12.22 -21.48
N GLU A 539 -31.46 12.75 -20.33
CA GLU A 539 -32.29 12.05 -19.35
C GLU A 539 -33.77 12.43 -19.50
N THR A 540 -34.67 11.49 -19.18
CA THR A 540 -36.11 11.74 -19.15
C THR A 540 -36.53 12.31 -17.80
N LEU A 541 -37.46 13.27 -17.79
CA LEU A 541 -37.98 13.91 -16.59
C LEU A 541 -39.48 13.72 -16.46
N GLY A 542 -39.95 13.43 -15.25
CA GLY A 542 -41.37 13.44 -14.87
C GLY A 542 -41.58 14.36 -13.66
N VAL A 543 -42.66 15.13 -13.67
CA VAL A 543 -43.07 15.99 -12.55
C VAL A 543 -44.44 15.53 -12.08
N GLY A 544 -44.52 15.09 -10.81
CA GLY A 544 -45.77 14.68 -10.16
C GLY A 544 -46.20 15.69 -9.10
N THR A 545 -47.51 15.96 -9.03
CA THR A 545 -48.12 16.83 -8.01
C THR A 545 -49.41 16.22 -7.50
N PHE A 546 -49.75 16.50 -6.23
CA PHE A 546 -50.95 15.94 -5.60
C PHE A 546 -52.27 16.52 -6.10
N ASN A 547 -52.28 17.69 -6.76
CA ASN A 547 -53.51 18.31 -7.24
C ASN A 547 -53.34 19.02 -8.59
N LEU A 548 -54.47 19.20 -9.30
CA LEU A 548 -54.51 19.78 -10.64
C LEU A 548 -54.13 21.27 -10.67
N ARG A 549 -54.50 22.03 -9.63
CA ARG A 549 -54.20 23.47 -9.58
C ARG A 549 -52.70 23.74 -9.51
N GLN A 550 -51.97 22.96 -8.71
CA GLN A 550 -50.52 23.03 -8.62
C GLN A 550 -49.86 22.58 -9.92
N GLN A 551 -50.40 21.55 -10.58
CA GLN A 551 -49.92 21.12 -11.91
C GLN A 551 -50.03 22.27 -12.93
N ILE A 552 -51.18 22.95 -12.99
CA ILE A 552 -51.40 24.09 -13.88
C ILE A 552 -50.44 25.24 -13.53
N ALA A 553 -50.25 25.54 -12.25
CA ALA A 553 -49.33 26.60 -11.82
C ALA A 553 -47.88 26.33 -12.25
N ILE A 554 -47.41 25.07 -12.16
CA ILE A 554 -46.08 24.68 -12.66
C ILE A 554 -46.02 24.81 -14.18
N GLN A 555 -47.07 24.40 -14.90
CA GLN A 555 -47.13 24.53 -16.36
C GLN A 555 -47.06 25.99 -16.81
N ASP A 556 -47.80 26.89 -16.14
CA ASP A 556 -47.77 28.33 -16.42
C ASP A 556 -46.38 28.94 -16.17
N GLU A 557 -45.70 28.54 -15.09
CA GLU A 557 -44.34 28.99 -14.77
C GLU A 557 -43.30 28.47 -15.77
N LEU A 558 -43.48 27.24 -16.29
CA LEU A 558 -42.65 26.68 -17.37
C LEU A 558 -42.89 27.41 -18.70
N GLU A 559 -44.15 27.72 -19.01
CA GLU A 559 -44.52 28.47 -20.21
C GLU A 559 -43.93 29.89 -20.20
N LEU A 560 -43.90 30.53 -19.03
CA LEU A 560 -43.27 31.84 -18.86
C LEU A 560 -41.75 31.78 -19.10
N ARG A 561 -41.07 30.75 -18.59
CA ARG A 561 -39.62 30.52 -18.82
C ARG A 561 -39.34 30.21 -20.29
N ARG A 562 -40.18 29.42 -20.95
CA ARG A 562 -40.09 29.12 -22.39
C ARG A 562 -40.14 30.39 -23.24
N ARG A 563 -41.00 31.35 -22.89
CA ARG A 563 -41.09 32.63 -23.61
C ARG A 563 -39.84 33.50 -23.45
N ASN A 564 -39.18 33.40 -22.30
CA ASN A 564 -37.97 34.16 -21.99
C ASN A 564 -36.70 33.50 -22.56
N ASP A 565 -36.70 32.18 -22.75
CA ASP A 565 -35.58 31.42 -23.32
C ASP A 565 -36.06 30.40 -24.37
N VAL A 566 -35.88 30.76 -25.64
CA VAL A 566 -36.27 29.95 -26.81
C VAL A 566 -35.47 28.64 -26.89
N SER A 567 -34.31 28.54 -26.24
CA SER A 567 -33.51 27.30 -26.25
C SER A 567 -34.20 26.12 -25.55
N LEU A 568 -35.21 26.38 -24.71
CA LEU A 568 -36.02 25.37 -24.01
C LEU A 568 -37.11 24.74 -24.89
N GLU A 569 -37.37 25.32 -26.07
CA GLU A 569 -38.49 24.93 -26.94
C GLU A 569 -38.45 23.46 -27.42
N PRO A 570 -37.30 22.91 -27.86
CA PRO A 570 -37.23 21.50 -28.27
C PRO A 570 -37.57 20.50 -27.14
N PHE A 571 -37.31 20.88 -25.88
CA PHE A 571 -37.51 20.02 -24.72
C PHE A 571 -38.95 20.10 -24.18
N LEU A 572 -39.57 21.28 -24.25
CA LEU A 572 -40.95 21.49 -23.78
C LEU A 572 -42.01 21.09 -24.82
N ILE A 573 -41.67 21.00 -26.11
CA ILE A 573 -42.59 20.48 -27.16
C ILE A 573 -42.76 18.96 -27.08
N ALA A 574 -41.76 18.23 -26.57
CA ALA A 574 -41.83 16.78 -26.38
C ALA A 574 -42.70 16.36 -25.18
N VAL A 575 -43.28 17.31 -24.46
CA VAL A 575 -44.21 17.07 -23.35
C VAL A 575 -45.54 16.57 -23.93
N SER A 576 -45.61 15.27 -24.21
CA SER A 576 -46.91 14.61 -24.14
C SER A 576 -47.36 14.68 -22.69
N THR A 577 -48.53 15.25 -22.42
CA THR A 577 -49.29 14.95 -21.21
C THR A 577 -49.67 13.47 -21.25
N SER A 578 -48.72 12.61 -20.91
CA SER A 578 -49.00 11.25 -20.51
C SER A 578 -49.31 11.31 -19.03
N HIS A 579 -50.55 10.99 -18.68
CA HIS A 579 -50.90 10.75 -17.30
C HIS A 579 -50.19 9.46 -16.87
N PHE A 580 -49.05 9.60 -16.21
CA PHE A 580 -48.36 8.47 -15.60
C PHE A 580 -49.01 8.18 -14.24
N LEU A 581 -49.40 6.92 -14.09
CA LEU A 581 -49.79 6.27 -12.84
C LEU A 581 -48.55 5.91 -12.03
#